data_AF-D9WWZ5-F1
#
_entry.id   AF-D9WWZ5-F1
#
_cell.length_a   1.000
_cell.length_b   1.000
_cell.length_c   1.000
_cell.angle_alpha   90.00
_cell.angle_beta   90.00
_cell.angle_gamma   90.00
#
_symmetry.space_group_name_H-M   'P 1'
#
loop_
_entity.id
_entity.type
_entity.pdbx_description
1 polymer ?
#
loop_
_entity_poly.entity_id
_entity_poly.type
_entity_poly.pdbx_seq_one_letter_code
_entity_poly.pdbx_strand_id
1 'polypeptide(L)'
;MTTLSATDRGDLAEAMLPVAANLAVLVHGDGGPEDVQAALEGLGDAQRNALIIVLAGMVDPDRPMGAVLGWLDFNEHGQQIVPDWNDKTTLRAVAEETEAEADWDGVDLVKVDRWLRGFRVELNRRERVEAILEGFRRGMEYRDLDALSGVKSGTTLTFISRERKAAAARGEDFPDDVLPTLPVRLSESAVIEMRERAARGDTDMEIGLAFNVNPKSVGDIVRGVHYSQYGGPLRAKKSSRASEASRVLFNGGTAGFAKAS
;
A
#
# COMPACT_ATOMS: atom_id res chain seq x y z
N MET A 1 0.89 -0.31 28.45
CA MET A 1 0.58 -1.45 27.57
C MET A 1 1.53 -1.35 26.38
N THR A 2 2.40 -2.33 26.18
CA THR A 2 3.26 -2.38 24.99
C THR A 2 2.39 -2.61 23.75
N THR A 3 2.45 -1.69 22.80
CA THR A 3 1.75 -1.81 21.51
C THR A 3 2.42 -2.90 20.69
N LEU A 4 1.83 -4.09 20.63
CA LEU A 4 2.27 -5.17 19.75
C LEU A 4 2.13 -4.76 18.29
N SER A 5 3.11 -5.13 17.45
CA SER A 5 3.00 -4.92 16.01
C SER A 5 1.90 -5.79 15.39
N ALA A 6 1.55 -5.56 14.12
CA ALA A 6 0.61 -6.44 13.41
C ALA A 6 1.15 -7.87 13.29
N THR A 7 2.45 -8.01 13.02
CA THR A 7 3.13 -9.31 12.95
C THR A 7 3.10 -10.02 14.30
N ASP A 8 3.49 -9.33 15.39
CA ASP A 8 3.49 -9.93 16.73
C ASP A 8 2.09 -10.39 17.15
N ARG A 9 1.04 -9.65 16.76
CA ARG A 9 -0.35 -10.05 17.00
C ARG A 9 -0.74 -11.30 16.21
N GLY A 10 -0.29 -11.41 14.96
CA GLY A 10 -0.50 -12.58 14.12
C GLY A 10 0.17 -13.82 14.70
N ASP A 11 1.47 -13.71 15.02
CA ASP A 11 2.26 -14.80 15.61
C ASP A 11 1.67 -15.24 16.95
N LEU A 12 1.19 -14.29 17.75
CA LEU A 12 0.52 -14.59 19.02
C LEU A 12 -0.80 -15.32 18.80
N ALA A 13 -1.62 -14.92 17.82
CA ALA A 13 -2.86 -15.61 17.50
C ALA A 13 -2.60 -17.05 17.01
N GLU A 14 -1.60 -17.25 16.16
CA GLU A 14 -1.19 -18.58 15.69
C GLU A 14 -0.71 -19.47 16.84
N ALA A 15 0.12 -18.93 17.74
CA ALA A 15 0.59 -19.63 18.93
C ALA A 15 -0.55 -20.03 19.88
N MET A 16 -1.67 -19.30 19.88
CA MET A 16 -2.85 -19.61 20.70
C MET A 16 -3.78 -20.66 20.08
N LEU A 17 -3.63 -21.02 18.80
CA LEU A 17 -4.50 -22.02 18.15
C LEU A 17 -4.55 -23.38 18.87
N PRO A 18 -3.41 -24.00 19.29
CA PRO A 18 -3.46 -25.26 20.02
C PRO A 18 -4.16 -25.15 21.38
N VAL A 19 -3.98 -24.00 22.06
CA VAL A 19 -4.62 -23.73 23.35
C VAL A 19 -6.12 -23.54 23.19
N ALA A 20 -6.55 -22.78 22.17
CA ALA A 20 -7.95 -22.58 21.82
C ALA A 20 -8.64 -23.92 21.47
N ALA A 21 -7.98 -24.75 20.66
CA ALA A 21 -8.48 -26.08 20.30
C ALA A 21 -8.59 -26.99 21.53
N ASN A 22 -7.59 -27.02 22.40
CA ASN A 22 -7.65 -27.78 23.65
C ASN A 22 -8.81 -27.31 24.54
N LEU A 23 -8.97 -25.99 24.70
CA LEU A 23 -10.04 -25.41 25.50
C LEU A 23 -11.42 -25.75 24.93
N ALA A 24 -11.59 -25.69 23.60
CA ALA A 24 -12.82 -26.10 22.93
C ALA A 24 -13.13 -27.58 23.23
N VAL A 25 -12.15 -28.47 23.13
CA VAL A 25 -12.34 -29.90 23.45
C VAL A 25 -12.70 -30.11 24.92
N LEU A 26 -12.06 -29.40 25.85
CA LEU A 26 -12.38 -29.48 27.28
C LEU A 26 -13.82 -29.03 27.56
N VAL A 27 -14.23 -27.89 27.00
CA VAL A 27 -15.57 -27.31 27.20
C VAL A 27 -16.67 -28.13 26.52
N HIS A 28 -16.40 -28.70 25.34
CA HIS A 28 -17.37 -29.53 24.61
C HIS A 28 -17.38 -31.00 25.04
N GLY A 29 -16.38 -31.44 25.80
CA GLY A 29 -16.19 -32.83 26.22
C GLY A 29 -16.37 -33.00 27.73
N ASP A 30 -15.53 -33.85 28.31
CA ASP A 30 -15.60 -34.23 29.73
C ASP A 30 -14.76 -33.32 30.65
N GLY A 31 -14.28 -32.18 30.16
CA GLY A 31 -13.43 -31.27 30.93
C GLY A 31 -14.20 -30.55 32.03
N GLY A 32 -13.65 -30.56 33.25
CA GLY A 32 -14.19 -29.81 34.37
C GLY A 32 -13.66 -28.37 34.46
N PRO A 33 -14.19 -27.56 35.39
CA PRO A 33 -13.67 -26.23 35.69
C PRO A 33 -12.17 -26.22 36.05
N GLU A 34 -11.68 -27.28 36.71
CA GLU A 34 -10.27 -27.43 37.07
C GLU A 34 -9.37 -27.60 35.83
N ASP A 35 -9.80 -28.37 34.83
CA ASP A 35 -9.05 -28.57 33.58
C ASP A 35 -8.99 -27.29 32.76
N VAL A 36 -10.10 -26.55 32.72
CA VAL A 36 -10.17 -25.21 32.09
C VAL A 36 -9.23 -24.24 32.80
N GLN A 37 -9.24 -24.22 34.13
CA GLN A 37 -8.34 -23.37 34.90
C GLN A 37 -6.87 -23.71 34.64
N ALA A 38 -6.51 -25.00 34.64
CA ALA A 38 -5.16 -25.47 34.37
C ALA A 38 -4.69 -25.06 32.97
N ALA A 39 -5.57 -25.10 31.96
CA ALA A 39 -5.26 -24.64 30.60
C ALA A 39 -4.97 -23.13 30.52
N LEU A 40 -5.53 -22.33 31.43
CA LEU A 40 -5.42 -20.86 31.42
C LEU A 40 -4.37 -20.31 32.40
N GLU A 41 -3.95 -21.09 33.39
CA GLU A 41 -3.09 -20.66 34.50
C GLU A 41 -1.74 -20.09 34.03
N GLY A 42 -1.18 -20.64 32.94
CA GLY A 42 0.11 -20.22 32.38
C GLY A 42 0.06 -19.04 31.40
N LEU A 43 -1.12 -18.52 31.05
CA LEU A 43 -1.25 -17.48 30.03
C LEU A 43 -1.16 -16.08 30.65
N GLY A 44 -0.29 -15.23 30.07
CA GLY A 44 -0.27 -13.81 30.39
C GLY A 44 -1.44 -13.04 29.75
N ASP A 45 -1.64 -11.78 30.14
CA ASP A 45 -2.78 -10.96 29.70
C ASP A 45 -2.89 -10.84 28.17
N ALA A 46 -1.76 -10.64 27.48
CA ALA A 46 -1.74 -10.55 26.01
C ALA A 46 -2.17 -11.87 25.36
N GLN A 47 -1.72 -13.01 25.89
CA GLN A 47 -2.10 -14.34 25.42
C GLN A 47 -3.59 -14.62 25.66
N ARG A 48 -4.12 -14.25 26.84
CA ARG A 48 -5.54 -14.38 27.15
C ARG A 48 -6.41 -13.55 26.21
N ASN A 49 -6.01 -12.31 25.91
CA ASN A 49 -6.71 -11.46 24.94
C ASN A 49 -6.67 -12.06 23.53
N ALA A 50 -5.51 -12.55 23.09
CA ALA A 50 -5.39 -13.22 21.80
C ALA A 50 -6.23 -14.50 21.75
N LEU A 51 -6.25 -15.29 22.83
CA LEU A 51 -7.04 -16.51 22.94
C LEU A 51 -8.54 -16.25 22.76
N ILE A 52 -9.08 -15.17 23.34
CA ILE A 52 -10.49 -14.77 23.13
C ILE A 52 -10.78 -14.54 21.64
N ILE A 53 -9.90 -13.81 20.95
CA ILE A 53 -10.05 -13.51 19.52
C ILE A 53 -9.99 -14.80 18.69
N VAL A 54 -9.05 -15.71 19.01
CA VAL A 54 -8.89 -16.98 18.31
C VAL A 54 -10.11 -17.88 18.52
N LEU A 55 -10.60 -18.01 19.76
CA LEU A 55 -11.81 -18.76 20.07
C LEU A 55 -13.01 -18.21 19.30
N ALA A 56 -13.20 -16.88 19.27
CA ALA A 56 -14.25 -16.26 18.48
C ALA A 56 -14.11 -16.55 16.98
N GLY A 57 -12.88 -16.53 16.46
CA GLY A 57 -12.59 -16.85 15.06
C GLY A 57 -12.80 -18.32 14.67
N MET A 58 -12.83 -19.24 15.64
CA MET A 58 -13.15 -20.65 15.41
C MET A 58 -14.65 -20.94 15.34
N VAL A 59 -15.49 -20.01 15.78
CA VAL A 59 -16.95 -20.16 15.74
C VAL A 59 -17.45 -19.91 14.33
N ASP A 60 -18.22 -20.86 13.80
CA ASP A 60 -18.91 -20.70 12.52
C ASP A 60 -20.09 -19.71 12.70
N PRO A 61 -20.02 -18.50 12.10
CA PRO A 61 -21.03 -17.44 12.29
C PRO A 61 -22.38 -17.80 11.67
N ASP A 62 -22.44 -18.79 10.78
CA ASP A 62 -23.66 -19.19 10.11
C ASP A 62 -24.37 -20.35 10.84
N ARG A 63 -23.85 -20.79 12.00
CA ARG A 63 -24.54 -21.74 12.87
C ARG A 63 -25.74 -21.11 13.59
N PRO A 64 -26.86 -21.84 13.75
CA PRO A 64 -27.99 -21.42 14.57
C PRO A 64 -27.63 -21.24 16.04
N MET A 65 -28.29 -20.32 16.74
CA MET A 65 -28.02 -20.04 18.15
C MET A 65 -28.22 -21.23 19.08
N GLY A 66 -29.26 -22.03 18.88
CA GLY A 66 -29.45 -23.25 19.65
C GLY A 66 -28.26 -24.21 19.55
N ALA A 67 -27.58 -24.28 18.39
CA ALA A 67 -26.43 -25.15 18.19
C ALA A 67 -25.13 -24.62 18.83
N VAL A 68 -24.97 -23.30 18.90
CA VAL A 68 -23.81 -22.65 19.54
C VAL A 68 -23.96 -22.70 21.06
N LEU A 69 -25.15 -22.41 21.58
CA LEU A 69 -25.45 -22.40 23.02
C LEU A 69 -25.74 -23.80 23.58
N GLY A 70 -25.87 -24.82 22.73
CA GLY A 70 -26.20 -26.19 23.13
C GLY A 70 -25.20 -26.87 24.07
N TRP A 71 -24.08 -26.20 24.36
CA TRP A 71 -23.01 -26.65 25.24
C TRP A 71 -22.91 -25.83 26.52
N LEU A 72 -23.72 -24.78 26.66
CA LEU A 72 -23.84 -23.98 27.87
C LEU A 72 -25.02 -24.50 28.67
N ASP A 73 -24.74 -25.48 29.54
CA ASP A 73 -25.79 -26.14 30.32
C ASP A 73 -26.42 -25.24 31.36
N PHE A 74 -25.74 -24.19 31.82
CA PHE A 74 -26.18 -23.35 32.94
C PHE A 74 -26.07 -21.85 32.63
N ASN A 75 -27.03 -21.08 33.14
CA ASN A 75 -26.94 -19.62 33.16
C ASN A 75 -26.09 -19.12 34.33
N GLU A 76 -25.91 -17.80 34.40
CA GLU A 76 -25.21 -17.09 35.49
C GLU A 76 -25.75 -17.36 36.91
N HIS A 77 -26.92 -17.98 37.03
CA HIS A 77 -27.55 -18.38 38.29
C HIS A 77 -27.49 -19.89 38.54
N GLY A 78 -26.77 -20.65 37.72
CA GLY A 78 -26.67 -22.11 37.82
C GLY A 78 -27.98 -22.84 37.45
N GLN A 79 -28.89 -22.17 36.74
CA GLN A 79 -30.11 -22.80 36.24
C GLN A 79 -29.87 -23.38 34.86
N GLN A 80 -30.47 -24.53 34.58
CA GLN A 80 -30.30 -25.19 33.30
C GLN A 80 -30.85 -24.32 32.16
N ILE A 81 -30.04 -24.00 31.16
CA ILE A 81 -30.49 -23.37 29.92
C ILE A 81 -30.96 -24.49 29.00
N VAL A 82 -32.23 -24.45 28.58
CA VAL A 82 -32.69 -25.29 27.47
C VAL A 82 -32.65 -24.41 26.23
N PRO A 83 -31.70 -24.63 25.29
CA PRO A 83 -31.67 -23.89 24.05
C PRO A 83 -32.97 -24.12 23.28
N ASP A 84 -33.50 -23.07 22.64
CA ASP A 84 -34.55 -23.27 21.66
C ASP A 84 -33.93 -23.89 20.40
N TRP A 85 -33.94 -25.23 20.33
CA TRP A 85 -33.41 -25.98 19.19
C TRP A 85 -34.15 -25.70 17.87
N ASN A 86 -35.34 -25.07 17.92
CA ASN A 86 -36.07 -24.66 16.73
C ASN A 86 -35.67 -23.25 16.25
N ASP A 87 -34.91 -22.48 17.03
CA ASP A 87 -34.42 -21.18 16.62
C ASP A 87 -33.38 -21.33 15.51
N LYS A 88 -33.72 -20.80 14.33
CA LYS A 88 -32.85 -20.80 13.15
C LYS A 88 -32.05 -19.51 13.01
N THR A 89 -32.20 -18.58 13.95
CA THR A 89 -31.44 -17.33 13.96
C THR A 89 -29.96 -17.67 14.11
N THR A 90 -29.17 -17.28 13.12
CA THR A 90 -27.73 -17.55 13.11
C THR A 90 -26.99 -16.56 14.02
N LEU A 91 -25.79 -16.93 14.48
CA LEU A 91 -24.93 -16.00 15.22
C LEU A 91 -24.74 -14.68 14.48
N ARG A 92 -24.54 -14.75 13.16
CA ARG A 92 -24.44 -13.57 12.29
C ARG A 92 -25.67 -12.66 12.35
N ALA A 93 -26.88 -13.23 12.44
CA ALA A 93 -28.11 -12.44 12.47
C ALA A 93 -28.38 -11.81 13.83
N VAL A 94 -27.86 -12.41 14.91
CA VAL A 94 -27.95 -11.86 16.28
C VAL A 94 -26.90 -10.79 16.53
N ALA A 95 -25.71 -10.95 15.96
CA ALA A 95 -24.71 -9.90 15.98
C ALA A 95 -25.34 -8.64 15.37
N GLU A 96 -25.50 -7.59 16.19
CA GLU A 96 -25.87 -6.28 15.67
C GLU A 96 -24.89 -6.00 14.52
N GLU A 97 -25.43 -5.66 13.34
CA GLU A 97 -24.63 -5.03 12.30
C GLU A 97 -24.12 -3.76 12.97
N THR A 98 -22.94 -3.87 13.59
CA THR A 98 -22.20 -2.72 14.04
C THR A 98 -22.00 -1.98 12.75
N GLU A 99 -22.73 -0.86 12.57
CA GLU A 99 -22.56 0.02 11.44
C GLU A 99 -21.06 0.26 11.40
N ALA A 100 -20.38 -0.44 10.49
CA ALA A 100 -18.93 -0.58 10.55
C ALA A 100 -18.43 0.84 10.51
N GLU A 101 -17.97 1.36 11.67
CA GLU A 101 -18.00 2.79 11.98
C GLU A 101 -17.57 3.52 10.72
N ALA A 102 -18.55 4.08 9.98
CA ALA A 102 -18.26 4.62 8.65
C ALA A 102 -17.31 5.83 8.77
N ASP A 103 -17.18 6.32 10.02
CA ASP A 103 -16.29 7.36 10.49
C ASP A 103 -15.02 6.85 11.20
N TRP A 104 -14.72 5.54 11.19
CA TRP A 104 -13.40 5.09 11.62
C TRP A 104 -12.37 5.55 10.58
N ASP A 105 -11.83 6.74 10.85
CA ASP A 105 -10.78 7.42 10.11
C ASP A 105 -9.41 6.69 10.19
N GLY A 106 -9.38 5.49 10.79
CA GLY A 106 -8.19 4.68 10.91
C GLY A 106 -7.75 4.05 9.58
N VAL A 107 -6.50 3.57 9.59
CA VAL A 107 -5.92 2.81 8.49
C VAL A 107 -5.97 1.34 8.84
N ASP A 108 -6.74 0.55 8.08
CA ASP A 108 -6.68 -0.90 8.16
C ASP A 108 -5.41 -1.42 7.46
N LEU A 109 -4.37 -1.66 8.24
CA LEU A 109 -3.09 -2.18 7.74
C LEU A 109 -3.21 -3.56 7.09
N VAL A 110 -4.24 -4.35 7.44
CA VAL A 110 -4.48 -5.66 6.82
C VAL A 110 -5.02 -5.48 5.41
N LYS A 111 -5.95 -4.54 5.20
CA LYS A 111 -6.41 -4.18 3.84
C LYS A 111 -5.27 -3.64 2.99
N VAL A 112 -4.43 -2.76 3.56
CA VAL A 112 -3.24 -2.22 2.90
C VAL A 112 -2.31 -3.34 2.42
N ASP A 113 -1.96 -4.29 3.29
CA ASP A 113 -1.07 -5.40 2.94
C ASP A 113 -1.71 -6.35 1.91
N ARG A 114 -3.00 -6.68 2.05
CA ARG A 114 -3.72 -7.50 1.06
C ARG A 114 -3.75 -6.82 -0.31
N TRP A 115 -3.99 -5.52 -0.36
CA TRP A 115 -3.96 -4.76 -1.60
C TRP A 115 -2.56 -4.79 -2.23
N LEU A 116 -1.50 -4.60 -1.43
CA LEU A 116 -0.10 -4.68 -1.89
C LEU A 116 0.29 -6.06 -2.44
N ARG A 117 -0.35 -7.14 -1.98
CA ARG A 117 -0.21 -8.50 -2.52
C ARG A 117 -1.04 -8.75 -3.79
N GLY A 118 -1.77 -7.75 -4.28
CA GLY A 118 -2.59 -7.83 -5.50
C GLY A 118 -4.01 -8.35 -5.30
N PHE A 119 -4.48 -8.49 -4.06
CA PHE A 119 -5.88 -8.80 -3.81
C PHE A 119 -6.77 -7.59 -4.11
N ARG A 120 -7.96 -7.83 -4.68
CA ARG A 120 -8.95 -6.77 -4.90
C ARG A 120 -9.63 -6.43 -3.58
N VAL A 121 -9.15 -5.37 -2.95
CA VAL A 121 -9.69 -4.81 -1.70
C VAL A 121 -10.00 -3.34 -1.94
N GLU A 122 -11.16 -2.88 -1.50
CA GLU A 122 -11.50 -1.46 -1.51
C GLU A 122 -10.74 -0.75 -0.38
N LEU A 123 -9.95 0.25 -0.76
CA LEU A 123 -9.21 1.10 0.17
C LEU A 123 -9.89 2.46 0.26
N ASN A 124 -10.07 2.95 1.47
CA ASN A 124 -10.43 4.34 1.71
C ASN A 124 -9.26 5.27 1.33
N ARG A 125 -9.48 6.59 1.40
CA ARG A 125 -8.49 7.58 0.98
C ARG A 125 -7.17 7.49 1.77
N ARG A 126 -7.23 7.28 3.09
CA ARG A 126 -6.04 7.20 3.97
C ARG A 126 -5.33 5.87 3.82
N GLU A 127 -6.07 4.77 3.77
CA GLU A 127 -5.53 3.44 3.46
C GLU A 127 -4.80 3.43 2.11
N ARG A 128 -5.34 4.13 1.10
CA ARG A 128 -4.66 4.26 -0.19
C ARG A 128 -3.36 5.05 -0.09
N VAL A 129 -3.31 6.13 0.71
CA VAL A 129 -2.06 6.86 0.96
C VAL A 129 -1.04 5.96 1.65
N GLU A 130 -1.44 5.27 2.72
CA GLU A 130 -0.54 4.35 3.43
C GLU A 130 -0.05 3.21 2.54
N ALA A 131 -0.92 2.63 1.71
CA ALA A 131 -0.54 1.60 0.76
C ALA A 131 0.50 2.09 -0.26
N ILE A 132 0.41 3.33 -0.71
CA ILE A 132 1.40 3.91 -1.62
C ILE A 132 2.73 4.11 -0.88
N LEU A 133 2.71 4.68 0.32
CA LEU A 133 3.92 4.89 1.14
C LEU A 133 4.62 3.55 1.41
N GLU A 134 3.88 2.56 1.88
CA GLU A 134 4.38 1.22 2.16
C GLU A 134 4.91 0.53 0.88
N GLY A 135 4.24 0.72 -0.26
CA GLY A 135 4.74 0.28 -1.56
C GLY A 135 6.12 0.86 -1.90
N PHE A 136 6.34 2.15 -1.64
CA PHE A 136 7.65 2.78 -1.81
C PHE A 136 8.70 2.27 -0.82
N ARG A 137 8.32 1.99 0.44
CA ARG A 137 9.22 1.31 1.41
C ARG A 137 9.65 -0.07 0.90
N ARG A 138 8.80 -0.76 0.13
CA ARG A 138 9.08 -2.04 -0.54
C ARG A 138 9.82 -1.88 -1.88
N GLY A 139 10.21 -0.67 -2.26
CA GLY A 139 10.95 -0.38 -3.49
C GLY A 139 10.10 -0.35 -4.77
N MET A 140 8.78 -0.26 -4.65
CA MET A 140 7.88 -0.12 -5.81
C MET A 140 7.92 1.31 -6.35
N GLU A 141 7.80 1.46 -7.68
CA GLU A 141 7.62 2.77 -8.31
C GLU A 141 6.12 3.08 -8.51
N TYR A 142 5.81 4.35 -8.81
CA TYR A 142 4.43 4.75 -9.15
C TYR A 142 3.80 3.89 -10.27
N ARG A 143 4.62 3.47 -11.24
CA ARG A 143 4.15 2.62 -12.35
C ARG A 143 3.73 1.24 -11.87
N ASP A 144 4.44 0.67 -10.91
CA ASP A 144 4.12 -0.65 -10.35
C ASP A 144 2.82 -0.58 -9.56
N LEU A 145 2.62 0.49 -8.78
CA LEU A 145 1.39 0.73 -8.04
C LEU A 145 0.18 0.97 -8.96
N ASP A 146 0.37 1.69 -10.08
CA ASP A 146 -0.68 1.85 -11.10
C ASP A 146 -1.04 0.50 -11.76
N ALA A 147 -0.03 -0.32 -12.07
CA ALA A 147 -0.25 -1.65 -12.64
C ALA A 147 -0.96 -2.58 -11.66
N LEU A 148 -0.55 -2.57 -10.39
CA LEU A 148 -1.16 -3.35 -9.30
C LEU A 148 -2.63 -3.00 -9.11
N SER A 149 -2.97 -1.72 -9.17
CA SER A 149 -4.35 -1.23 -9.07
C SER A 149 -5.16 -1.35 -10.36
N GLY A 150 -4.56 -1.80 -11.45
CA GLY A 150 -5.23 -1.90 -12.74
C GLY A 150 -5.67 -0.55 -13.32
N VAL A 151 -5.00 0.55 -12.93
CA VAL A 151 -5.31 1.90 -13.41
C VAL A 151 -4.31 2.35 -14.47
N LYS A 152 -4.64 3.42 -15.19
CA LYS A 152 -3.74 4.02 -16.17
C LYS A 152 -2.47 4.55 -15.49
N SER A 153 -1.31 4.38 -16.13
CA SER A 153 -0.05 4.96 -15.67
C SER A 153 -0.15 6.49 -15.44
N GLY A 154 0.40 6.95 -14.32
CA GLY A 154 0.36 8.33 -13.81
C GLY A 154 -0.82 8.63 -12.88
N THR A 155 -1.74 7.70 -12.67
CA THR A 155 -2.93 7.92 -11.81
C THR A 155 -2.53 8.08 -10.35
N THR A 156 -1.66 7.21 -9.85
CA THR A 156 -1.17 7.22 -8.46
C THR A 156 -0.38 8.50 -8.17
N LEU A 157 0.47 8.93 -9.10
CA LEU A 157 1.19 10.20 -9.01
C LEU A 157 0.24 11.40 -8.88
N THR A 158 -0.80 11.43 -9.71
CA THR A 158 -1.82 12.48 -9.71
C THR A 158 -2.67 12.45 -8.42
N PHE A 159 -2.91 11.26 -7.88
CA PHE A 159 -3.57 11.09 -6.58
C PHE A 159 -2.72 11.68 -5.46
N ILE A 160 -1.46 11.25 -5.30
CA ILE A 160 -0.54 11.76 -4.27
C ILE A 160 -0.36 13.28 -4.37
N SER A 161 -0.21 13.82 -5.58
CA SER A 161 -0.09 15.28 -5.77
C SER A 161 -1.31 16.04 -5.25
N ARG A 162 -2.51 15.48 -5.40
CA ARG A 162 -3.75 16.05 -4.84
C ARG A 162 -3.81 15.91 -3.32
N GLU A 163 -3.37 14.77 -2.79
CA GLU A 163 -3.30 14.54 -1.35
C GLU A 163 -2.34 15.49 -0.65
N ARG A 164 -1.13 15.71 -1.19
CA ARG A 164 -0.18 16.72 -0.68
C ARG A 164 -0.80 18.11 -0.63
N LYS A 165 -1.48 18.53 -1.70
CA LYS A 165 -2.16 19.82 -1.74
C LYS A 165 -3.29 19.91 -0.70
N ALA A 166 -4.03 18.82 -0.50
CA ALA A 166 -5.11 18.76 0.48
C ALA A 166 -4.59 18.81 1.93
N ALA A 167 -3.50 18.09 2.23
CA ALA A 167 -2.83 18.14 3.53
C ALA A 167 -2.30 19.55 3.82
N ALA A 168 -1.60 20.16 2.86
CA ALA A 168 -1.11 21.54 2.99
C ALA A 168 -2.26 22.55 3.22
N ALA A 169 -3.42 22.36 2.55
CA ALA A 169 -4.59 23.20 2.77
C ALA A 169 -5.23 23.03 4.17
N ARG A 170 -5.04 21.87 4.81
CA ARG A 170 -5.44 21.61 6.20
C ARG A 170 -4.38 22.02 7.23
N GLY A 171 -3.18 22.43 6.79
CA GLY A 171 -2.05 22.68 7.68
C GLY A 171 -1.45 21.40 8.27
N GLU A 172 -1.65 20.26 7.61
CA GLU A 172 -1.07 18.97 7.98
C GLU A 172 0.21 18.71 7.18
N ASP A 173 1.22 18.14 7.84
CA ASP A 173 2.41 17.65 7.16
C ASP A 173 2.09 16.36 6.40
N PHE A 174 2.54 16.31 5.14
CA PHE A 174 2.45 15.09 4.33
C PHE A 174 3.76 14.29 4.47
N PRO A 175 3.71 12.96 4.67
CA PRO A 175 4.90 12.12 4.82
C PRO A 175 5.65 11.96 3.50
N ASP A 176 6.45 12.99 3.16
CA ASP A 176 7.19 13.08 1.91
C ASP A 176 8.59 12.43 1.96
N ASP A 177 9.03 11.98 3.13
CA ASP A 177 10.33 11.34 3.36
C ASP A 177 10.48 9.99 2.64
N VAL A 178 9.35 9.29 2.45
CA VAL A 178 9.32 7.97 1.80
C VAL A 178 9.15 8.07 0.28
N LEU A 179 8.56 9.16 -0.19
CA LEU A 179 8.20 9.30 -1.60
C LEU A 179 9.37 9.85 -2.41
N PRO A 180 9.59 9.36 -3.65
CA PRO A 180 10.57 9.97 -4.53
C PRO A 180 10.19 11.43 -4.75
N THR A 181 11.21 12.28 -4.73
CA THR A 181 11.02 13.71 -4.95
C THR A 181 10.35 13.89 -6.30
N LEU A 182 9.15 14.47 -6.29
CA LEU A 182 8.44 14.78 -7.53
C LEU A 182 9.37 15.62 -8.42
N PRO A 183 9.31 15.45 -9.75
CA PRO A 183 10.10 16.28 -10.65
C PRO A 183 9.88 17.75 -10.30
N VAL A 184 10.96 18.41 -9.89
CA VAL A 184 10.93 19.76 -9.34
C VAL A 184 10.26 20.67 -10.36
N ARG A 185 9.13 21.30 -9.99
CA ARG A 185 8.57 22.38 -10.80
C ARG A 185 9.53 23.54 -10.72
N LEU A 186 10.22 23.81 -11.82
CA LEU A 186 11.15 24.92 -11.90
C LEU A 186 10.38 26.25 -11.84
N SER A 187 10.86 27.17 -11.00
CA SER A 187 10.40 28.55 -10.97
C SER A 187 10.77 29.27 -12.26
N GLU A 188 10.12 30.40 -12.55
CA GLU A 188 10.49 31.27 -13.66
C GLU A 188 11.97 31.67 -13.61
N SER A 189 12.45 32.09 -12.43
CA SER A 189 13.86 32.46 -12.22
C SER A 189 14.81 31.30 -12.50
N ALA A 190 14.49 30.08 -12.06
CA ALA A 190 15.30 28.90 -12.32
C ALA A 190 15.37 28.57 -13.82
N VAL A 191 14.25 28.69 -14.54
CA VAL A 191 14.23 28.46 -16.00
C VAL A 191 15.07 29.50 -16.74
N ILE A 192 14.97 30.78 -16.35
CA ILE A 192 15.78 31.85 -16.95
C ILE A 192 17.26 31.60 -16.67
N GLU A 193 17.63 31.25 -15.44
CA GLU A 193 19.01 30.95 -15.07
C GLU A 193 19.56 29.74 -15.84
N MET A 194 18.78 28.66 -15.97
CA MET A 194 19.17 27.50 -16.79
C MET A 194 19.46 27.89 -18.25
N ARG A 195 18.66 28.81 -18.82
CA ARG A 195 18.84 29.32 -20.18
C ARG A 195 20.08 30.21 -20.31
N GLU A 196 20.31 31.10 -19.34
CA GLU A 196 21.50 31.93 -19.29
C GLU A 196 22.79 31.10 -19.18
N ARG A 197 22.79 30.08 -18.30
CA ARG A 197 23.90 29.13 -18.17
C ARG A 197 24.17 28.40 -19.47
N ALA A 198 23.12 27.91 -20.13
CA ALA A 198 23.23 27.28 -21.44
C ALA A 198 23.79 28.22 -22.53
N ALA A 199 23.47 29.52 -22.47
CA ALA A 199 23.99 30.53 -23.39
C ALA A 199 25.47 30.87 -23.12
N ARG A 200 25.94 30.74 -21.87
CA ARG A 200 27.36 30.85 -21.52
C ARG A 200 28.20 29.64 -21.95
N GLY A 201 27.56 28.54 -22.33
CA GLY A 201 28.23 27.33 -22.82
C GLY A 201 28.21 26.15 -21.85
N ASP A 202 27.55 26.27 -20.68
CA ASP A 202 27.37 25.13 -19.76
C ASP A 202 26.65 23.98 -20.48
N THR A 203 27.10 22.76 -20.21
CA THR A 203 26.51 21.54 -20.78
C THR A 203 25.18 21.19 -20.11
N ASP A 204 24.31 20.46 -20.83
CA ASP A 204 23.02 20.02 -20.26
C ASP A 204 23.19 19.13 -19.02
N MET A 205 24.33 18.45 -18.89
CA MET A 205 24.67 17.64 -17.72
C MET A 205 24.99 18.50 -16.50
N GLU A 206 25.83 19.54 -16.66
CA GLU A 206 26.21 20.45 -15.56
C GLU A 206 24.99 21.23 -15.04
N ILE A 207 24.15 21.71 -15.96
CA ILE A 207 22.89 22.37 -15.61
C ILE A 207 21.95 21.36 -14.93
N GLY A 208 21.86 20.13 -15.45
CA GLY A 208 21.02 19.09 -14.87
C GLY A 208 21.38 18.77 -13.41
N LEU A 209 22.69 18.65 -13.12
CA LEU A 209 23.18 18.45 -11.76
C LEU A 209 22.87 19.64 -10.84
N ALA A 210 23.03 20.88 -11.33
CA ALA A 210 22.79 22.07 -10.53
C ALA A 210 21.32 22.27 -10.13
N PHE A 211 20.38 21.90 -11.02
CA PHE A 211 18.94 22.08 -10.78
C PHE A 211 18.22 20.77 -10.40
N ASN A 212 18.95 19.66 -10.28
CA ASN A 212 18.39 18.31 -10.09
C ASN A 212 17.34 17.95 -11.17
N VAL A 213 17.67 18.22 -12.43
CA VAL A 213 16.81 18.00 -13.60
C VAL A 213 17.51 17.05 -14.57
N ASN A 214 16.76 16.14 -15.19
CA ASN A 214 17.31 15.25 -16.20
C ASN A 214 17.93 16.07 -17.37
N PRO A 215 19.16 15.78 -17.82
CA PRO A 215 19.82 16.51 -18.91
C PRO A 215 18.98 16.62 -20.19
N LYS A 216 18.16 15.60 -20.50
CA LYS A 216 17.22 15.65 -21.62
C LYS A 216 16.18 16.76 -21.43
N SER A 217 15.58 16.83 -20.24
CA SER A 217 14.62 17.86 -19.86
C SER A 217 15.26 19.24 -19.87
N VAL A 218 16.51 19.37 -19.39
CA VAL A 218 17.29 20.61 -19.53
C VAL A 218 17.36 21.03 -20.99
N GLY A 219 17.73 20.12 -21.89
CA GLY A 219 17.78 20.37 -23.33
C GLY A 219 16.46 20.90 -23.90
N ASP A 220 15.33 20.37 -23.45
CA ASP A 220 14.01 20.81 -23.88
C ASP A 220 13.61 22.18 -23.26
N ILE A 221 14.00 22.44 -22.01
CA ILE A 221 13.80 23.72 -21.32
C ILE A 221 14.61 24.85 -21.99
N VAL A 222 15.89 24.61 -22.28
CA VAL A 222 16.79 25.63 -22.85
C VAL A 222 16.48 25.92 -24.33
N ARG A 223 15.81 25.00 -25.01
CA ARG A 223 15.27 25.19 -26.38
C ARG A 223 13.88 25.83 -26.40
N GLY A 224 13.27 26.06 -25.23
CA GLY A 224 11.93 26.65 -25.12
C GLY A 224 10.79 25.69 -25.49
N VAL A 225 11.05 24.37 -25.54
CA VAL A 225 10.00 23.36 -25.74
C VAL A 225 9.12 23.26 -24.50
N HIS A 226 9.75 23.27 -23.33
CA HIS A 226 9.08 23.43 -22.05
C HIS A 226 9.29 24.85 -21.52
N TYR A 227 8.29 25.34 -20.78
CA TYR A 227 8.30 26.67 -20.17
C TYR A 227 8.52 27.79 -21.20
N SER A 228 7.84 27.72 -22.35
CA SER A 228 7.93 28.72 -23.43
C SER A 228 7.45 30.11 -23.00
N GLN A 229 6.63 30.19 -21.95
CA GLN A 229 6.13 31.44 -21.37
C GLN A 229 7.18 32.23 -20.58
N TYR A 230 8.28 31.58 -20.16
CA TYR A 230 9.37 32.26 -19.45
C TYR A 230 10.40 32.80 -20.45
N GLY A 231 11.08 33.90 -20.11
CA GLY A 231 12.04 34.58 -20.99
C GLY A 231 13.41 33.92 -21.10
N GLY A 232 14.43 34.70 -21.48
CA GLY A 232 15.84 34.27 -21.53
C GLY A 232 16.31 33.75 -22.89
N PRO A 233 17.63 33.57 -23.07
CA PRO A 233 18.24 33.19 -24.34
C PRO A 233 17.92 31.73 -24.70
N LEU A 234 17.33 31.51 -25.87
CA LEU A 234 17.00 30.17 -26.35
C LEU A 234 18.16 29.57 -27.15
N ARG A 235 18.50 28.32 -26.84
CA ARG A 235 19.49 27.58 -27.63
C ARG A 235 18.90 27.25 -28.99
N ALA A 236 19.64 27.52 -30.06
CA ALA A 236 19.23 27.18 -31.42
C ALA A 236 18.89 25.68 -31.53
N LYS A 237 17.84 25.37 -32.29
CA LYS A 237 17.43 23.98 -32.53
C LYS A 237 18.59 23.25 -33.20
N LYS A 238 19.03 22.13 -32.61
CA LYS A 238 20.07 21.28 -33.20
C LYS A 238 19.56 20.85 -34.57
N SER A 239 20.15 21.39 -35.65
CA SER A 239 19.78 20.96 -36.98
C SER A 239 20.20 19.50 -37.10
N SER A 240 19.24 18.62 -37.35
CA SER A 240 19.47 17.19 -37.54
C SER A 240 20.08 16.93 -38.91
N ARG A 241 21.05 17.73 -39.35
CA ARG A 241 21.88 17.38 -40.49
C ARG A 241 22.65 16.14 -40.07
N ALA A 242 22.08 14.98 -40.35
CA ALA A 242 22.84 13.76 -40.56
C ALA A 242 23.98 14.19 -41.48
N SER A 243 25.21 14.11 -40.97
CA SER A 243 26.35 14.49 -41.80
C SER A 243 26.23 13.65 -43.07
N GLU A 244 26.33 14.31 -44.22
CA GLU A 244 26.36 13.65 -45.52
C GLU A 244 27.44 12.55 -45.53
N ALA A 245 28.51 12.76 -44.76
CA ALA A 245 29.55 11.79 -44.44
C ALA A 245 29.03 10.49 -43.77
N SER A 246 28.02 10.55 -42.90
CA SER A 246 27.44 9.36 -42.24
C SER A 246 26.51 8.57 -43.17
N ARG A 247 25.87 9.22 -44.15
CA ARG A 247 25.09 8.53 -45.20
C ARG A 247 25.99 7.85 -46.25
N VAL A 248 27.14 8.45 -46.58
CA VAL A 248 28.08 7.87 -47.55
C VAL A 248 28.80 6.64 -46.98
N LEU A 249 29.08 6.59 -45.67
CA LEU A 249 29.73 5.44 -45.03
C LEU A 249 28.82 4.21 -44.85
N PHE A 250 27.49 4.36 -44.80
CA PHE A 250 26.57 3.23 -44.61
C PHE A 250 26.01 2.64 -45.93
N ASN A 251 26.07 3.39 -47.03
CA ASN A 251 25.67 2.91 -48.36
C ASN A 251 26.86 2.40 -49.22
N GLY A 252 28.08 2.39 -48.68
CA GLY A 252 29.24 1.75 -49.30
C GLY A 252 29.14 0.23 -49.17
N GLY A 253 28.67 -0.42 -50.24
CA GLY A 253 28.34 -1.84 -50.28
C GLY A 253 29.44 -2.80 -49.79
N THR A 254 29.03 -3.75 -48.95
CA THR A 254 29.71 -5.03 -48.79
C THR A 254 29.55 -5.82 -50.09
N ALA A 255 30.51 -5.64 -50.99
CA ALA A 255 30.64 -6.48 -52.17
C ALA A 255 31.10 -7.89 -51.76
N GLY A 256 30.31 -8.91 -52.12
CA GLY A 256 30.82 -10.24 -52.45
C GLY A 256 30.88 -11.27 -51.34
N PHE A 257 29.76 -11.93 -51.04
CA PHE A 257 29.78 -13.37 -50.76
C PHE A 257 29.25 -14.09 -51.99
N ALA A 258 30.13 -14.32 -52.96
CA ALA A 258 29.88 -15.25 -54.04
C ALA A 258 29.82 -16.67 -53.45
N LYS A 259 28.68 -17.34 -53.63
CA LYS A 259 28.53 -18.77 -53.32
C LYS A 259 29.41 -19.56 -54.29
N ALA A 260 30.37 -20.30 -53.75
CA ALA A 260 31.06 -21.36 -54.46
C ALA A 260 30.16 -22.61 -54.49
N SER A 261 30.04 -23.17 -55.69
CA SER A 261 29.32 -24.40 -56.05
C SER A 261 29.96 -25.65 -55.46
#